data_AF-A0A3B4X155-F1
#
_entry.id   AF-A0A3B4X155-F1
#
_cell.length_a   1.000
_cell.length_b   1.000
_cell.length_c   1.000
_cell.angle_alpha   90.00
_cell.angle_beta   90.00
_cell.angle_gamma   90.00
#
_symmetry.space_group_name_H-M   'P 1'
#
loop_
_entity.id
_entity.type
_entity.pdbx_description
1 polymer ?
#
loop_
_entity_poly.entity_id
_entity_poly.type
_entity_poly.pdbx_seq_one_letter_code
_entity_poly.pdbx_strand_id
1 'polypeptide(L)'
;AWSLRHAVGPKTQTFLLDTYIALNVDDSRVGQTCTKQKTNSPAWNDEFTTEVHDGRRIELSVFHDAPIGYDDFVANCIIQFEDILHNNSNCHCFCLSQNPKY
;
A
#
# COMPACT_ATOMS: atom_id res chain seq x y z
N ALA A 1 -38.41 16.63 -9.67
CA ALA A 1 -37.77 17.93 -9.39
C ALA A 1 -36.29 17.69 -9.14
N TRP A 2 -35.42 17.97 -10.11
CA TRP A 2 -33.96 17.86 -9.94
C TRP A 2 -33.41 19.18 -9.43
N SER A 3 -32.65 19.12 -8.35
CA SER A 3 -32.08 20.27 -7.68
C SER A 3 -30.60 20.40 -8.09
N LEU A 4 -30.31 21.27 -9.07
CA LEU A 4 -28.96 21.81 -9.26
C LEU A 4 -28.66 22.75 -8.08
N ARG A 5 -27.77 22.36 -7.15
CA ARG A 5 -27.17 23.33 -6.23
C ARG A 5 -25.68 23.10 -6.07
N HIS A 6 -24.95 24.18 -6.37
CA HIS A 6 -23.54 24.48 -6.11
C HIS A 6 -22.51 23.86 -7.05
N ALA A 7 -22.40 24.50 -8.23
CA ALA A 7 -21.12 24.64 -8.90
C ALA A 7 -20.16 25.39 -7.95
N VAL A 8 -19.23 24.65 -7.35
CA VAL A 8 -18.00 25.20 -6.77
C VAL A 8 -16.94 24.99 -7.84
N GLY A 9 -16.13 26.01 -8.17
CA GLY A 9 -15.02 25.88 -9.12
C GLY A 9 -14.08 24.72 -8.75
N PRO A 10 -13.12 24.33 -9.60
CA PRO A 10 -12.28 23.16 -9.38
C PRO A 10 -11.38 23.37 -8.16
N LYS A 11 -11.94 23.16 -6.98
CA LYS A 11 -11.17 22.73 -5.81
C LYS A 11 -10.72 21.35 -6.21
N THR A 12 -9.42 21.16 -6.36
CA THR A 12 -8.81 19.83 -6.32
C THR A 12 -9.16 19.26 -4.94
N GLN A 13 -10.35 18.67 -4.82
CA GLN A 13 -10.70 17.87 -3.67
C GLN A 13 -9.74 16.69 -3.74
N THR A 14 -8.68 16.76 -2.95
CA THR A 14 -7.75 15.66 -2.77
C THR A 14 -8.57 14.53 -2.16
N PHE A 15 -8.86 13.51 -2.96
CA PHE A 15 -9.50 12.29 -2.48
C PHE A 15 -8.58 11.69 -1.42
N LEU A 16 -9.12 11.48 -0.22
CA LEU A 16 -8.39 10.91 0.90
C LEU A 16 -8.74 9.43 0.97
N LEU A 17 -7.71 8.60 1.03
CA LEU A 17 -7.86 7.15 1.01
C LEU A 17 -7.94 6.58 2.43
N ASP A 18 -8.68 5.49 2.58
CA ASP A 18 -8.59 4.59 3.72
C ASP A 18 -7.61 3.48 3.35
N THR A 19 -6.39 3.47 3.87
CA THR A 19 -5.30 2.63 3.33
C THR A 19 -4.70 1.63 4.31
N TYR A 20 -4.33 0.46 3.78
CA TYR A 20 -3.50 -0.53 4.46
C TYR A 20 -2.41 -1.05 3.51
N ILE A 21 -1.39 -1.70 4.08
CA ILE A 21 -0.36 -2.42 3.32
C ILE A 21 -0.62 -3.92 3.48
N ALA A 22 -0.64 -4.63 2.36
CA ALA A 22 -0.45 -6.07 2.30
C ALA A 22 1.03 -6.40 2.15
N LEU A 23 1.54 -7.28 3.01
CA LEU A 23 2.89 -7.82 2.93
C LEU A 23 2.84 -9.24 2.37
N ASN A 24 3.50 -9.43 1.23
CA ASN A 24 3.70 -10.74 0.62
C ASN A 24 5.20 -11.08 0.56
N VAL A 25 5.51 -12.36 0.69
CA VAL A 25 6.82 -12.93 0.31
C VAL A 25 6.57 -13.87 -0.86
N ASP A 26 7.23 -13.59 -1.97
CA ASP A 26 6.96 -14.20 -3.28
C ASP A 26 5.47 -14.12 -3.65
N ASP A 27 4.76 -15.25 -3.64
CA ASP A 27 3.33 -15.32 -3.97
C ASP A 27 2.46 -15.64 -2.73
N SER A 28 3.04 -15.59 -1.52
CA SER A 28 2.37 -15.91 -0.25
C SER A 28 2.12 -14.68 0.62
N ARG A 29 0.90 -14.52 1.12
CA ARG A 29 0.52 -13.45 2.06
C ARG A 29 1.10 -13.73 3.44
N VAL A 30 1.90 -12.80 3.95
CA VAL A 30 2.43 -12.83 5.33
C VAL A 30 1.46 -12.13 6.27
N GLY A 31 0.94 -10.98 5.87
CA GLY A 31 0.05 -10.20 6.72
C GLY A 31 -0.44 -8.91 6.08
N GLN A 32 -1.16 -8.11 6.86
CA GLN A 32 -1.55 -6.76 6.48
C GLN A 32 -1.59 -5.83 7.68
N THR A 33 -1.40 -4.54 7.44
CA THR A 33 -1.49 -3.52 8.48
C THR A 33 -2.94 -3.17 8.81
N CYS A 34 -3.14 -2.45 9.92
CA CYS A 34 -4.43 -1.82 10.18
C CYS A 34 -4.74 -0.72 9.15
N THR A 35 -6.00 -0.59 8.71
CA THR A 35 -6.43 0.51 7.84
C THR A 35 -6.30 1.87 8.56
N LYS A 36 -5.64 2.83 7.91
CA LYS A 36 -5.61 4.23 8.32
C LYS A 36 -6.58 5.03 7.46
N GLN A 37 -7.56 5.64 8.11
CA GLN A 37 -8.65 6.30 7.42
C GLN A 37 -8.30 7.72 6.97
N LYS A 38 -8.85 8.12 5.82
CA LYS A 38 -8.87 9.47 5.27
C LYS A 38 -7.50 10.15 5.28
N THR A 39 -6.47 9.49 4.75
CA THR A 39 -5.12 10.04 4.64
C THR A 39 -4.37 9.52 3.42
N ASN A 40 -3.57 10.40 2.79
CA ASN A 40 -2.62 10.04 1.72
C ASN A 40 -1.17 10.01 2.24
N SER A 41 -0.98 10.13 3.55
CA SER A 41 0.32 10.02 4.23
C SER A 41 0.16 9.21 5.52
N PRO A 42 -0.29 7.94 5.42
CA PRO A 42 -0.48 7.07 6.57
C PRO A 42 0.85 6.75 7.26
N ALA A 43 0.81 6.63 8.59
CA ALA A 43 1.87 6.03 9.40
C ALA A 43 1.26 4.80 10.10
N TRP A 44 1.60 3.60 9.61
CA TRP A 44 1.04 2.35 10.10
C TRP A 44 1.72 1.88 11.39
N ASN A 45 3.06 1.76 11.36
CA ASN A 45 3.91 1.31 12.46
C ASN A 45 3.58 -0.11 12.97
N ASP A 46 2.97 -0.95 12.12
CA ASP A 46 2.76 -2.37 12.38
C ASP A 46 4.07 -3.16 12.16
N GLU A 47 4.26 -4.25 12.91
CA GLU A 47 5.42 -5.13 12.83
C GLU A 47 4.98 -6.54 12.40
N PHE A 48 5.73 -7.16 11.49
CA PHE A 48 5.50 -8.53 11.03
C PHE A 48 6.78 -9.35 11.22
N THR A 49 6.61 -10.61 11.63
CA THR A 49 7.70 -11.57 11.74
C THR A 49 7.28 -12.88 11.09
N THR A 50 8.11 -13.42 10.20
CA THR A 50 7.90 -14.72 9.58
C THR A 50 9.24 -15.38 9.26
N GLU A 51 9.26 -16.70 9.27
CA GLU A 51 10.37 -17.47 8.70
C GLU A 51 10.22 -17.49 7.17
N VAL A 52 11.35 -17.39 6.46
CA VAL A 52 11.39 -17.39 4.99
C VAL A 52 12.41 -18.43 4.54
N HIS A 53 12.00 -19.30 3.63
CA HIS A 53 12.85 -20.32 3.03
C HIS A 53 12.89 -20.11 1.51
N ASP A 54 14.09 -20.02 0.94
CA ASP A 54 14.33 -19.81 -0.50
C ASP A 54 13.57 -18.61 -1.12
N GLY A 55 13.29 -17.59 -0.30
CA GLY A 55 12.52 -16.42 -0.71
C GLY A 55 13.27 -15.52 -1.68
N ARG A 56 12.58 -14.99 -2.69
CA ARG A 56 13.20 -14.14 -3.73
C ARG A 56 12.85 -12.67 -3.59
N ARG A 57 11.58 -12.37 -3.31
CA ARG A 57 11.11 -10.99 -3.19
C ARG A 57 10.15 -10.79 -2.02
N ILE A 58 10.17 -9.57 -1.51
CA ILE A 58 9.13 -9.01 -0.65
C ILE A 58 8.30 -8.06 -1.50
N GLU A 59 6.98 -8.15 -1.42
CA GLU A 59 6.07 -7.19 -2.02
C GLU A 59 5.25 -6.49 -0.92
N LEU A 60 5.31 -5.16 -0.92
CA LEU A 60 4.49 -4.28 -0.10
C LEU A 60 3.48 -3.60 -1.02
N SER A 61 2.22 -3.99 -0.93
CA SER A 61 1.14 -3.44 -1.78
C SER A 61 0.17 -2.61 -0.94
N VAL A 62 -0.01 -1.35 -1.32
CA VAL A 62 -0.98 -0.44 -0.69
C VAL A 62 -2.32 -0.59 -1.38
N PHE A 63 -3.37 -0.76 -0.57
CA PHE A 63 -4.75 -0.85 -1.03
C PHE A 63 -5.61 0.23 -0.36
N HIS A 64 -6.67 0.65 -1.05
CA HIS A 64 -7.77 1.41 -0.48
C HIS A 64 -8.88 0.44 -0.01
N ASP A 65 -9.14 0.44 1.29
CA ASP A 65 -10.18 -0.36 1.96
C ASP A 65 -11.57 0.10 1.50
N ALA A 66 -12.16 -0.67 0.59
CA ALA A 66 -13.41 -0.32 -0.05
C ALA A 66 -14.59 -0.75 0.84
N PRO A 67 -15.57 0.14 1.13
CA PRO A 67 -16.69 -0.23 1.98
C PRO A 67 -17.51 -1.43 1.48
N ILE A 68 -17.51 -1.67 0.17
CA ILE A 68 -18.23 -2.77 -0.49
C ILE A 68 -17.39 -3.24 -1.68
N GLY A 69 -17.20 -4.54 -1.81
CA GLY A 69 -16.51 -5.15 -2.95
C GLY A 69 -15.07 -5.50 -2.64
N TYR A 70 -14.21 -5.42 -3.65
CA TYR A 70 -12.77 -5.62 -3.50
C TYR A 70 -12.08 -4.30 -3.26
N ASP A 71 -10.98 -4.34 -2.51
CA ASP A 71 -10.14 -3.17 -2.25
C ASP A 71 -9.40 -2.73 -3.51
N ASP A 72 -9.28 -1.42 -3.69
CA ASP A 72 -8.61 -0.86 -4.86
C ASP A 72 -7.09 -0.86 -4.66
N PHE A 73 -6.35 -1.40 -5.63
CA PHE A 73 -4.90 -1.29 -5.63
C PHE A 73 -4.47 0.16 -5.83
N VAL A 74 -3.54 0.64 -5.00
CA VAL A 74 -3.02 2.01 -5.08
C VAL A 74 -1.62 2.04 -5.67
N ALA A 75 -0.70 1.26 -5.10
CA ALA A 75 0.70 1.17 -5.50
C ALA A 75 1.36 -0.03 -4.83
N ASN A 76 2.54 -0.43 -5.31
CA ASN A 76 3.37 -1.40 -4.62
C ASN A 76 4.85 -1.02 -4.63
N CYS A 77 5.61 -1.68 -3.77
CA CYS A 77 7.06 -1.79 -3.89
C CYS A 77 7.43 -3.28 -3.86
N ILE A 78 8.33 -3.68 -4.76
CA ILE A 78 8.91 -5.01 -4.80
C ILE A 78 10.39 -4.88 -4.47
N ILE A 79 10.83 -5.62 -3.48
CA ILE A 79 12.19 -5.60 -2.95
C ILE A 79 12.76 -7.00 -3.13
N GLN A 80 13.91 -7.14 -3.78
CA GLN A 80 14.57 -8.44 -3.87
C GLN A 80 15.29 -8.72 -2.54
N PHE A 81 15.27 -9.97 -2.05
CA PHE A 81 16.03 -10.35 -0.87
C PHE A 81 17.53 -10.08 -1.05
N GLU A 82 18.04 -10.24 -2.27
CA GLU A 82 19.40 -9.91 -2.63
C GLU A 82 19.74 -8.44 -2.30
N ASP A 83 18.85 -7.49 -2.57
CA ASP A 83 19.09 -6.05 -2.29
C ASP A 83 19.19 -5.75 -0.79
N ILE A 84 18.45 -6.51 0.03
CA ILE A 84 18.45 -6.39 1.50
C ILE A 84 19.72 -7.02 2.06
N LEU A 85 20.08 -8.22 1.61
CA LEU A 85 21.22 -8.98 2.12
C LEU A 85 22.57 -8.34 1.80
N HIS A 86 22.68 -7.62 0.67
CA HIS A 86 23.94 -6.97 0.28
C HIS A 86 24.21 -5.66 1.02
N ASN A 87 23.23 -5.07 1.70
CA ASN A 87 23.37 -3.79 2.38
C ASN A 87 23.33 -4.01 3.90
N ASN A 88 24.44 -3.68 4.57
CA ASN A 88 24.62 -3.93 6.01
C ASN A 88 23.80 -2.99 6.93
N SER A 89 22.75 -2.36 6.38
CA SER A 89 21.84 -1.47 7.09
C SER A 89 20.59 -2.25 7.51
N ASN A 90 20.16 -2.10 8.76
CA ASN A 90 18.93 -2.75 9.23
C ASN A 90 17.65 -1.93 8.92
N CYS A 91 17.79 -0.80 8.21
CA CYS A 91 16.71 0.10 7.86
C CYS A 91 16.83 0.51 6.40
N HIS A 92 15.75 0.34 5.66
CA HIS A 92 15.70 0.64 4.23
C HIS A 92 14.47 1.49 3.92
N CYS A 93 14.64 2.48 3.06
CA CYS A 93 13.55 3.29 2.52
C CYS A 93 13.30 2.85 1.08
N PHE A 94 12.03 2.60 0.73
CA PHE A 94 11.65 2.18 -0.61
C PHE A 94 10.56 3.07 -1.19
N CYS A 95 10.64 3.33 -2.49
CA CYS A 95 9.62 4.07 -3.21
C CYS A 95 8.50 3.13 -3.66
N LEU A 96 7.26 3.56 -3.49
CA LEU A 96 6.10 2.90 -4.07
C LEU A 96 5.97 3.33 -5.54
N SER A 97 5.76 2.37 -6.43
CA SER A 97 5.39 2.59 -7.82
C SER A 97 3.92 2.28 -8.02
N GLN A 98 3.19 3.17 -8.70
CA GLN A 98 1.92 2.77 -9.32
C GLN A 98 2.29 1.82 -10.46
N ASN A 99 2.05 0.53 -10.27
CA ASN A 99 2.33 -0.44 -11.31
C ASN A 99 1.19 -0.39 -12.33
N PRO A 100 1.41 0.07 -13.58
CA PRO A 100 0.35 0.24 -14.57
C PRO A 100 -0.14 -1.10 -15.17
N LYS A 101 0.22 -2.23 -14.56
CA LYS A 101 -0.09 -3.59 -15.03
C LYS A 101 -1.40 -4.15 -14.48
N TYR A 102 -2.09 -3.43 -13.60
CA TYR A 102 -3.46 -3.71 -13.18
C TYR A 102 -4.37 -2.59 -13.63
#